data_AF-A0A1C3WKV3-F1
#
_entry.id   AF-A0A1C3WKV3-F1
#
_cell.length_a   1.000
_cell.length_b   1.000
_cell.length_c   1.000
_cell.angle_alpha   90.00
_cell.angle_beta   90.00
_cell.angle_gamma   90.00
#
_symmetry.space_group_name_H-M   'P 1'
#
loop_
_entity.id
_entity.type
_entity.pdbx_description
1 polymer ?
#
loop_
_entity_poly.entity_id
_entity_poly.type
_entity_poly.pdbx_seq_one_letter_code
_entity_poly.pdbx_strand_id
1 'polypeptide(L)'
;MSTHRIFIDANIFIEMKDLGTLEWQAIFPGLKELRIVVSMHVIKELDKLKNDRNERRRKRARAALQLIDGIPNADASVLREQPYIITLEIDFPLRHRWSEYHLLDENDPDDRLVAHLIEDGKAALISDDSGPRIKASRYGINSIQPPMSFRLPPEESADKKKVRELTQVINELEDKRPRMLLKLGCPCDPIILIRPILPPIPQDLQEEIVRRTLAANPKLKRPQTESDISSLTRRHSPIDWVTYDRNYASFTDRVKQHVATFHEKLNSAPMALDIPFEVINAGRVTLENADVSIRLEGAAHLHVDDGEEPDEDRDEARDWDVDFPRAPTAESPYGFADLRFRAISSLRVPRIRFPGAVSFEWDVVPDDSNPQRANLSNKGKREFLCAF
;
A
#
# COMPACT_ATOMS: atom_id res chain seq x y z
N MET A 1 -9.34 -65.60 -9.76
CA MET A 1 -10.42 -64.89 -9.04
C MET A 1 -10.46 -65.46 -7.64
N SER A 2 -10.11 -64.65 -6.63
CA SER A 2 -9.95 -65.11 -5.25
C SER A 2 -10.99 -64.49 -4.31
N THR A 3 -11.41 -65.27 -3.34
CA THR A 3 -12.17 -64.84 -2.16
C THR A 3 -11.19 -64.74 -1.00
N HIS A 4 -11.17 -63.62 -0.30
CA HIS A 4 -10.29 -63.39 0.85
C HIS A 4 -11.11 -63.12 2.11
N ARG A 5 -10.69 -63.70 3.24
CA ARG A 5 -11.24 -63.44 4.57
C ARG A 5 -10.19 -62.70 5.39
N ILE A 6 -10.55 -61.58 6.00
CA ILE A 6 -9.63 -60.73 6.75
C ILE A 6 -10.20 -60.37 8.12
N PHE A 7 -9.35 -60.34 9.14
CA PHE A 7 -9.67 -59.72 10.43
C PHE A 7 -9.07 -58.32 10.48
N ILE A 8 -9.81 -57.41 11.09
CA ILE A 8 -9.38 -56.02 11.30
C ILE A 8 -9.34 -55.68 12.78
N ASP A 9 -8.42 -54.81 13.17
CA ASP A 9 -8.38 -54.23 14.52
C ASP A 9 -9.36 -53.04 14.66
N ALA A 10 -9.51 -52.52 15.89
CA ALA A 10 -10.33 -51.33 16.12
C ALA A 10 -9.73 -50.07 15.49
N ASN A 11 -8.39 -49.97 15.42
CA ASN A 11 -7.70 -48.82 14.84
C ASN A 11 -8.01 -48.64 13.34
N ILE A 12 -8.23 -49.71 12.57
CA ILE A 12 -8.66 -49.63 11.18
C ILE A 12 -9.96 -48.81 11.07
N PHE A 13 -10.94 -49.05 11.94
CA PHE A 13 -12.20 -48.28 11.94
C PHE A 13 -11.98 -46.80 12.31
N ILE A 14 -11.00 -46.50 13.14
CA ILE A 14 -10.75 -45.13 13.62
C ILE A 14 -9.96 -44.31 12.59
N GLU A 15 -8.88 -44.89 12.05
CA GLU A 15 -7.85 -44.14 11.33
C GLU A 15 -7.97 -44.24 9.79
N MET A 16 -8.69 -45.24 9.26
CA MET A 16 -8.81 -45.44 7.81
C MET A 16 -10.04 -44.79 7.20
N LYS A 17 -10.09 -44.66 5.89
CA LYS A 17 -11.33 -44.30 5.18
C LYS A 17 -12.37 -45.40 5.39
N ASP A 18 -13.61 -45.14 4.96
CA ASP A 18 -14.69 -46.10 5.12
C ASP A 18 -14.39 -47.43 4.40
N LEU A 19 -14.64 -48.57 5.06
CA LEU A 19 -14.26 -49.91 4.59
C LEU A 19 -14.89 -50.23 3.22
N GLY A 20 -16.10 -49.73 2.99
CA GLY A 20 -16.82 -49.83 1.72
C GLY A 20 -16.22 -49.01 0.57
N THR A 21 -15.33 -48.05 0.87
CA THR A 21 -14.71 -47.15 -0.14
C THR A 21 -13.24 -47.45 -0.41
N LEU A 22 -12.60 -48.34 0.37
CA LEU A 22 -11.18 -48.64 0.23
C LEU A 22 -10.86 -49.44 -1.05
N GLU A 23 -9.74 -49.14 -1.71
CA GLU A 23 -9.29 -49.84 -2.92
C GLU A 23 -8.55 -51.15 -2.58
N TRP A 24 -9.26 -52.12 -2.01
CA TRP A 24 -8.74 -53.41 -1.56
C TRP A 24 -7.98 -54.20 -2.63
N GLN A 25 -8.22 -53.95 -3.92
CA GLN A 25 -7.43 -54.56 -5.00
C GLN A 25 -5.94 -54.19 -4.97
N ALA A 26 -5.58 -53.06 -4.33
CA ALA A 26 -4.18 -52.70 -4.10
C ALA A 26 -3.45 -53.71 -3.19
N ILE A 27 -4.19 -54.40 -2.30
CA ILE A 27 -3.68 -55.43 -1.40
C ILE A 27 -3.92 -56.83 -2.00
N PHE A 28 -5.09 -57.04 -2.59
CA PHE A 28 -5.52 -58.32 -3.16
C PHE A 28 -5.84 -58.18 -4.66
N PRO A 29 -4.84 -58.27 -5.55
CA PRO A 29 -5.07 -58.20 -6.99
C PRO A 29 -6.01 -59.32 -7.48
N GLY A 30 -7.01 -58.98 -8.30
CA GLY A 30 -7.98 -59.96 -8.82
C GLY A 30 -9.04 -60.43 -7.82
N LEU A 31 -9.25 -59.67 -6.75
CA LEU A 31 -10.29 -59.86 -5.74
C LEU A 31 -11.69 -59.88 -6.35
N LYS A 32 -12.48 -60.92 -6.04
CA LYS A 32 -13.90 -61.01 -6.40
C LYS A 32 -14.81 -60.78 -5.19
N GLU A 33 -14.39 -61.28 -4.03
CA GLU A 33 -15.14 -61.19 -2.77
C GLU A 33 -14.18 -61.02 -1.60
N LEU A 34 -14.41 -60.01 -0.77
CA LEU A 34 -13.70 -59.77 0.49
C LEU A 34 -14.67 -59.90 1.65
N ARG A 35 -14.35 -60.76 2.59
CA ARG A 35 -15.08 -60.91 3.85
C ARG A 35 -14.28 -60.29 4.98
N ILE A 36 -14.80 -59.20 5.51
CA ILE A 36 -14.23 -58.50 6.64
C ILE A 36 -14.87 -59.06 7.90
N VAL A 37 -14.04 -59.62 8.77
CA VAL A 37 -14.46 -60.24 10.02
C VAL A 37 -14.11 -59.31 11.17
N VAL A 38 -15.12 -59.01 12.00
CA VAL A 38 -14.94 -58.24 13.23
C VAL A 38 -15.08 -59.17 14.41
N SER A 39 -14.07 -59.21 15.28
CA SER A 39 -14.13 -59.99 16.51
C SER A 39 -14.88 -59.23 17.61
N MET A 40 -15.44 -59.98 18.56
CA MET A 40 -16.09 -59.39 19.74
C MET A 40 -15.16 -58.50 20.58
N HIS A 41 -13.84 -58.70 20.49
CA HIS A 41 -12.85 -57.88 21.20
C HIS A 41 -12.76 -56.48 20.60
N VAL A 42 -12.79 -56.38 19.27
CA VAL A 42 -12.81 -55.13 18.53
C VAL A 42 -14.08 -54.33 18.85
N ILE A 43 -15.23 -55.00 18.93
CA ILE A 43 -16.50 -54.34 19.31
C ILE A 43 -16.39 -53.72 20.71
N LYS A 44 -15.87 -54.48 21.69
CA LYS A 44 -15.65 -53.98 23.06
C LYS A 44 -14.69 -52.79 23.11
N GLU A 45 -13.69 -52.77 22.25
CA GLU A 45 -12.74 -51.66 22.15
C GLU A 45 -13.38 -50.41 21.56
N LEU A 46 -14.13 -50.55 20.46
CA LEU A 46 -14.93 -49.47 19.88
C LEU A 46 -15.93 -48.89 20.90
N ASP A 47 -16.52 -49.76 21.72
CA ASP A 47 -17.41 -49.37 22.82
C ASP A 47 -16.73 -48.52 23.89
N LYS A 48 -15.44 -48.75 24.17
CA LYS A 48 -14.66 -47.87 25.06
C LYS A 48 -14.38 -46.52 24.39
N LEU A 49 -14.05 -46.55 23.10
CA LEU A 49 -13.72 -45.36 22.30
C LEU A 49 -14.93 -44.44 22.05
N LYS A 50 -16.16 -44.92 22.20
CA LYS A 50 -17.39 -44.10 22.07
C LYS A 50 -17.52 -42.97 23.11
N ASN A 51 -16.70 -43.02 24.17
CA ASN A 51 -16.62 -42.03 25.24
C ASN A 51 -15.24 -41.34 25.32
N ASP A 52 -14.42 -41.46 24.26
CA ASP A 52 -13.10 -40.83 24.22
C ASP A 52 -13.17 -39.29 24.26
N ARG A 53 -12.12 -38.65 24.77
CA ARG A 53 -12.01 -37.18 24.82
C ARG A 53 -11.89 -36.57 23.42
N ASN A 54 -11.26 -37.28 22.49
CA ASN A 54 -11.11 -36.86 21.10
C ASN A 54 -12.44 -37.05 20.33
N GLU A 55 -13.06 -35.95 19.92
CA GLU A 55 -14.36 -35.93 19.25
C GLU A 55 -14.37 -36.73 17.93
N ARG A 56 -13.30 -36.66 17.14
CA ARG A 56 -13.17 -37.39 15.88
C ARG A 56 -13.15 -38.89 16.12
N ARG A 57 -12.31 -39.37 17.05
CA ARG A 57 -12.25 -40.79 17.43
C ARG A 57 -13.62 -41.28 17.94
N ARG A 58 -14.28 -40.47 18.77
CA ARG A 58 -15.62 -40.75 19.30
C ARG A 58 -16.67 -40.91 18.20
N LYS A 59 -16.71 -39.97 17.24
CA LYS A 59 -17.67 -40.00 16.11
C LYS A 59 -17.46 -41.23 15.24
N ARG A 60 -16.19 -41.58 14.97
CA ARG A 60 -15.82 -42.75 14.16
C ARG A 60 -16.15 -44.06 14.87
N ALA A 61 -15.84 -44.19 16.15
CA ALA A 61 -16.22 -45.37 16.95
C ALA A 61 -17.74 -45.59 16.94
N ARG A 62 -18.54 -44.52 17.09
CA ARG A 62 -20.01 -44.60 17.01
C ARG A 62 -20.50 -45.02 15.62
N ALA A 63 -19.91 -44.48 14.55
CA ALA A 63 -20.27 -44.87 13.19
C ALA A 63 -19.92 -46.34 12.89
N ALA A 64 -18.77 -46.82 13.38
CA ALA A 64 -18.38 -48.22 13.27
C ALA A 64 -19.34 -49.14 14.03
N LEU A 65 -19.70 -48.78 15.27
CA LEU A 65 -20.69 -49.53 16.05
C LEU A 65 -22.06 -49.55 15.38
N GLN A 66 -22.54 -48.43 14.84
CA GLN A 66 -23.80 -48.39 14.08
C GLN A 66 -23.80 -49.32 12.87
N LEU A 67 -22.66 -49.39 12.17
CA LEU A 67 -22.49 -50.26 11.02
C LEU A 67 -22.52 -51.73 11.45
N ILE A 68 -21.88 -52.07 12.57
CA ILE A 68 -21.87 -53.41 13.17
C ILE A 68 -23.26 -53.80 13.71
N ASP A 69 -23.96 -52.89 14.39
CA ASP A 69 -25.32 -53.09 14.93
C ASP A 69 -26.35 -53.35 13.83
N GLY A 70 -26.09 -52.87 12.61
CA GLY A 70 -26.92 -53.13 11.43
C GLY A 70 -26.77 -54.53 10.84
N ILE A 71 -25.84 -55.35 11.33
CA ILE A 71 -25.61 -56.72 10.84
C ILE A 71 -26.67 -57.66 11.45
N PRO A 72 -27.48 -58.38 10.65
CA PRO A 72 -28.44 -59.33 11.18
C PRO A 72 -27.73 -60.46 11.95
N ASN A 73 -28.32 -60.91 13.07
CA ASN A 73 -27.78 -62.03 13.84
C ASN A 73 -27.64 -63.27 12.95
N ALA A 74 -26.39 -63.67 12.68
CA ALA A 74 -25.94 -64.81 11.86
C ALA A 74 -25.72 -64.57 10.35
N ASP A 75 -25.89 -63.35 9.84
CA ASP A 75 -25.59 -63.02 8.44
C ASP A 75 -24.47 -61.99 8.30
N ALA A 76 -24.01 -61.77 7.06
CA ALA A 76 -23.06 -60.74 6.71
C ALA A 76 -23.77 -59.54 6.07
N SER A 77 -23.33 -58.32 6.39
CA SER A 77 -23.82 -57.10 5.74
C SER A 77 -22.97 -56.75 4.53
N VAL A 78 -23.59 -56.44 3.39
CA VAL A 78 -22.88 -56.04 2.18
C VAL A 78 -22.51 -54.55 2.26
N LEU A 79 -21.22 -54.25 2.25
CA LEU A 79 -20.71 -52.87 2.26
C LEU A 79 -20.56 -52.29 0.85
N ARG A 80 -20.29 -53.14 -0.14
CA ARG A 80 -20.09 -52.78 -1.55
C ARG A 80 -20.31 -54.00 -2.44
N GLU A 81 -20.96 -53.83 -3.58
CA GLU A 81 -21.21 -54.90 -4.56
C GLU A 81 -20.31 -54.82 -5.79
N GLN A 82 -19.89 -53.61 -6.19
CA GLN A 82 -19.07 -53.37 -7.38
C GLN A 82 -17.85 -52.49 -7.05
N PRO A 83 -16.68 -52.70 -7.69
CA PRO A 83 -16.40 -53.69 -8.74
C PRO A 83 -16.20 -55.14 -8.23
N TYR A 84 -16.20 -55.34 -6.92
CA TYR A 84 -16.15 -56.64 -6.23
C TYR A 84 -16.96 -56.56 -4.95
N ILE A 85 -17.37 -57.72 -4.43
CA ILE A 85 -18.25 -57.81 -3.26
C ILE A 85 -17.42 -57.63 -1.99
N ILE A 86 -17.90 -56.79 -1.07
CA ILE A 86 -17.35 -56.65 0.27
C ILE A 86 -18.46 -56.89 1.26
N THR A 87 -18.24 -57.84 2.16
CA THR A 87 -19.13 -58.11 3.27
C THR A 87 -18.45 -57.87 4.60
N LEU A 88 -19.24 -57.49 5.59
CA LEU A 88 -18.83 -57.40 6.98
C LEU A 88 -19.61 -58.45 7.78
N GLU A 89 -18.90 -59.28 8.53
CA GLU A 89 -19.47 -60.29 9.40
C GLU A 89 -18.89 -60.18 10.82
N ILE A 90 -19.70 -60.55 11.80
CA ILE A 90 -19.26 -60.63 13.20
C ILE A 90 -18.93 -62.09 13.48
N ASP A 91 -17.73 -62.34 13.99
CA ASP A 91 -17.33 -63.69 14.39
C ASP A 91 -17.25 -63.83 15.91
N PHE A 92 -17.79 -64.94 16.39
CA PHE A 92 -17.90 -65.27 17.79
C PHE A 92 -16.86 -66.34 18.11
N PRO A 93 -15.79 -66.01 18.84
CA PRO A 93 -14.77 -67.01 19.13
C PRO A 93 -15.34 -68.14 19.97
N LEU A 94 -14.93 -69.36 19.63
CA LEU A 94 -14.96 -70.48 20.57
C LEU A 94 -13.96 -70.21 21.71
N ARG A 95 -14.04 -70.95 22.82
CA ARG A 95 -13.07 -70.80 23.91
C ARG A 95 -11.65 -71.02 23.40
N HIS A 96 -10.80 -70.01 23.59
CA HIS A 96 -9.42 -70.06 23.14
C HIS A 96 -8.59 -71.10 23.88
N ARG A 97 -7.67 -71.76 23.18
CA ARG A 97 -6.74 -72.73 23.78
C ARG A 97 -5.46 -72.06 24.26
N TRP A 98 -5.58 -71.20 25.27
CA TRP A 98 -4.46 -70.40 25.80
C TRP A 98 -3.20 -71.19 26.17
N SER A 99 -3.34 -72.46 26.58
CA SER A 99 -2.19 -73.33 26.86
C SER A 99 -1.29 -73.60 25.66
N GLU A 100 -1.78 -73.40 24.44
CA GLU A 100 -1.04 -73.59 23.19
C GLU A 100 -0.29 -72.31 22.74
N TYR A 101 -0.51 -71.17 23.41
CA TYR A 101 0.05 -69.87 23.02
C TYR A 101 1.12 -69.37 24.01
N HIS A 102 2.39 -69.55 23.65
CA HIS A 102 3.52 -69.10 24.49
C HIS A 102 3.83 -67.60 24.45
N LEU A 103 3.34 -66.86 23.45
CA LEU A 103 3.65 -65.45 23.22
C LEU A 103 2.44 -64.52 23.40
N LEU A 104 1.27 -65.08 23.69
CA LEU A 104 0.01 -64.33 23.79
C LEU A 104 -0.42 -64.24 25.26
N ASP A 105 -0.84 -63.06 25.70
CA ASP A 105 -1.43 -62.82 27.01
C ASP A 105 -2.96 -62.83 26.92
N GLU A 106 -3.62 -63.65 27.74
CA GLU A 106 -5.08 -63.68 27.82
C GLU A 106 -5.68 -62.33 28.25
N ASN A 107 -4.93 -61.45 28.92
CA ASN A 107 -5.45 -60.16 29.36
C ASN A 107 -5.32 -59.05 28.31
N ASP A 108 -4.49 -59.25 27.28
CA ASP A 108 -4.25 -58.27 26.22
C ASP A 108 -5.30 -58.43 25.10
N PRO A 109 -6.13 -57.40 24.81
CA PRO A 109 -7.15 -57.48 23.76
C PRO A 109 -6.57 -57.77 22.36
N ASP A 110 -5.36 -57.28 22.07
CA ASP A 110 -4.69 -57.52 20.79
C ASP A 110 -4.32 -59.00 20.65
N ASP A 111 -3.91 -59.63 21.75
CA ASP A 111 -3.53 -61.03 21.78
C ASP A 111 -4.73 -61.96 21.67
N ARG A 112 -5.89 -61.53 22.18
CA ARG A 112 -7.16 -62.23 21.94
C ARG A 112 -7.58 -62.19 20.48
N LEU A 113 -7.36 -61.06 19.79
CA LEU A 113 -7.60 -60.96 18.36
C LEU A 113 -6.67 -61.92 17.59
N VAL A 114 -5.39 -61.97 17.95
CA VAL A 114 -4.42 -62.90 17.33
C VAL A 114 -4.77 -64.35 17.63
N ALA A 115 -5.17 -64.69 18.86
CA ALA A 115 -5.62 -66.04 19.23
C ALA A 115 -6.84 -66.48 18.41
N HIS A 116 -7.84 -65.61 18.25
CA HIS A 116 -9.00 -65.87 17.40
C HIS A 116 -8.56 -66.16 15.96
N LEU A 117 -7.67 -65.34 15.42
CA LEU A 117 -7.18 -65.50 14.06
C LEU A 117 -6.42 -66.82 13.85
N ILE A 118 -5.62 -67.26 14.82
CA ILE A 118 -4.91 -68.54 14.78
C ILE A 118 -5.91 -69.70 14.71
N GLU A 119 -7.00 -69.62 15.47
CA GLU A 119 -8.03 -70.66 15.52
C GLU A 119 -8.90 -70.71 14.25
N ASP A 120 -9.13 -69.58 13.59
CA ASP A 120 -9.77 -69.53 12.27
C ASP A 120 -8.87 -70.15 11.17
N GLY A 121 -7.56 -69.87 11.22
CA GLY A 121 -6.52 -70.49 10.40
C GLY A 121 -6.59 -70.22 8.89
N LYS A 122 -7.59 -69.46 8.40
CA LYS A 122 -7.81 -69.19 6.97
C LYS A 122 -7.83 -67.71 6.63
N ALA A 123 -7.93 -66.83 7.62
CA ALA A 123 -7.96 -65.40 7.43
C ALA A 123 -6.59 -64.73 7.57
N ALA A 124 -6.46 -63.52 7.01
CA ALA A 124 -5.31 -62.65 7.19
C ALA A 124 -5.62 -61.53 8.20
N LEU A 125 -4.62 -61.05 8.93
CA LEU A 125 -4.76 -59.86 9.78
C LEU A 125 -4.47 -58.59 8.97
N ILE A 126 -5.35 -57.60 9.07
CA ILE A 126 -5.06 -56.24 8.61
C ILE A 126 -5.03 -55.34 9.84
N SER A 127 -3.83 -54.85 10.14
CA SER A 127 -3.57 -53.99 11.29
C SER A 127 -2.48 -52.99 10.94
N ASP A 128 -2.63 -51.75 11.40
CA ASP A 128 -1.59 -50.72 11.24
C ASP A 128 -0.55 -50.75 12.38
N ASP A 129 -0.86 -51.46 13.48
CA ASP A 129 0.03 -51.63 14.61
C ASP A 129 1.03 -52.78 14.41
N SER A 130 2.27 -52.54 14.84
CA SER A 130 3.35 -53.53 14.69
C SER A 130 3.22 -54.71 15.64
N GLY A 131 2.69 -54.50 16.85
CA GLY A 131 2.56 -55.54 17.88
C GLY A 131 1.73 -56.73 17.42
N PRO A 132 0.44 -56.56 17.09
CA PRO A 132 -0.41 -57.63 16.60
C PRO A 132 0.15 -58.33 15.36
N ARG A 133 0.72 -57.55 14.41
CA ARG A 133 1.31 -58.11 13.18
C ARG A 133 2.52 -59.00 13.45
N ILE A 134 3.42 -58.60 14.35
CA ILE A 134 4.62 -59.37 14.72
C ILE A 134 4.19 -60.66 15.42
N LYS A 135 3.26 -60.59 16.38
CA LYS A 135 2.75 -61.77 17.09
C LYS A 135 2.06 -62.74 16.13
N ALA A 136 1.16 -62.27 15.27
CA ALA A 136 0.49 -63.10 14.26
C ALA A 136 1.47 -63.79 13.30
N SER A 137 2.51 -63.07 12.84
CA SER A 137 3.52 -63.62 11.95
C SER A 137 4.34 -64.76 12.60
N ARG A 138 4.60 -64.68 13.92
CA ARG A 138 5.29 -65.76 14.67
C ARG A 138 4.50 -67.06 14.71
N TYR A 139 3.18 -66.99 14.61
CA TYR A 139 2.29 -68.16 14.53
C TYR A 139 1.96 -68.58 13.09
N GLY A 140 2.69 -68.05 12.10
CA GLY A 140 2.53 -68.42 10.68
C GLY A 140 1.31 -67.81 10.01
N ILE A 141 0.66 -66.83 10.64
CA ILE A 141 -0.49 -66.14 10.05
C ILE A 141 -0.03 -64.98 9.16
N ASN A 142 -0.70 -64.82 8.02
CA ASN A 142 -0.46 -63.70 7.13
C ASN A 142 -0.96 -62.39 7.75
N SER A 143 -0.04 -61.46 8.03
CA SER A 143 -0.35 -60.13 8.56
C SER A 143 0.06 -59.05 7.56
N ILE A 144 -0.85 -58.14 7.27
CA ILE A 144 -0.72 -57.14 6.21
C ILE A 144 -0.83 -55.75 6.83
N GLN A 145 0.16 -54.90 6.55
CA GLN A 145 0.03 -53.49 6.84
C GLN A 145 -0.73 -52.80 5.69
N PRO A 146 -1.86 -52.11 5.97
CA PRO A 146 -2.61 -51.40 4.95
C PRO A 146 -1.81 -50.21 4.37
N PRO A 147 -1.98 -49.89 3.06
CA PRO A 147 -1.29 -48.77 2.42
C PRO A 147 -1.64 -47.43 3.05
N MET A 148 -0.70 -46.47 3.01
CA MET A 148 -0.94 -45.10 3.49
C MET A 148 -2.12 -44.39 2.81
N SER A 149 -2.44 -44.75 1.56
CA SER A 149 -3.57 -44.18 0.82
C SER A 149 -4.95 -44.52 1.45
N PHE A 150 -5.00 -45.55 2.30
CA PHE A 150 -6.21 -45.96 3.01
C PHE A 150 -6.45 -45.11 4.25
N ARG A 151 -5.40 -44.45 4.79
CA ARG A 151 -5.54 -43.58 5.96
C ARG A 151 -6.39 -42.36 5.64
N LEU A 152 -7.10 -41.88 6.65
CA LEU A 152 -7.76 -40.58 6.56
C LEU A 152 -6.71 -39.47 6.43
N PRO A 153 -7.05 -38.38 5.73
CA PRO A 153 -6.19 -37.21 5.73
C PRO A 153 -5.98 -36.70 7.17
N PRO A 154 -4.76 -36.19 7.46
CA PRO A 154 -4.48 -35.60 8.76
C PRO A 154 -5.47 -34.46 9.03
N GLU A 155 -5.91 -34.35 10.28
CA GLU A 155 -6.79 -33.25 10.67
C GLU A 155 -6.10 -31.91 10.42
N GLU A 156 -6.80 -30.95 9.83
CA GLU A 156 -6.32 -29.57 9.85
C GLU A 156 -6.26 -29.14 11.32
N SER A 157 -5.04 -28.95 11.85
CA SER A 157 -4.86 -28.45 13.22
C SER A 157 -5.73 -27.21 13.44
N ALA A 158 -6.26 -27.06 14.65
CA ALA A 158 -6.96 -25.84 15.07
C ALA A 158 -6.15 -24.57 14.76
N ASP A 159 -4.82 -24.68 14.73
CA ASP A 159 -3.90 -23.61 14.35
C ASP A 159 -4.02 -23.25 12.86
N LYS A 160 -4.12 -24.23 11.96
CA LYS A 160 -4.30 -23.98 10.53
C LYS A 160 -5.65 -23.33 10.23
N LYS A 161 -6.70 -23.72 10.97
CA LYS A 161 -8.02 -23.08 10.87
C LYS A 161 -7.95 -21.62 11.32
N LYS A 162 -7.31 -21.34 12.46
CA LYS A 162 -7.08 -19.97 12.95
C LYS A 162 -6.25 -19.15 11.98
N VAL A 163 -5.18 -19.71 11.41
CA VAL A 163 -4.35 -19.02 10.41
C VAL A 163 -5.19 -18.61 9.21
N ARG A 164 -6.06 -19.51 8.71
CA ARG A 164 -6.95 -19.18 7.60
C ARG A 164 -7.95 -18.06 7.95
N GLU A 165 -8.58 -18.15 9.11
CA GLU A 165 -9.51 -17.13 9.59
C GLU A 165 -8.83 -15.77 9.77
N LEU A 166 -7.66 -15.74 10.42
CA LEU A 166 -6.88 -14.52 10.63
C LEU A 166 -6.39 -13.91 9.31
N THR A 167 -5.95 -14.73 8.37
CA THR A 167 -5.51 -14.26 7.04
C THR A 167 -6.67 -13.62 6.29
N GLN A 168 -7.88 -14.20 6.39
CA GLN A 168 -9.07 -13.64 5.76
C GLN A 168 -9.43 -12.28 6.37
N VAL A 169 -9.39 -12.15 7.70
CA VAL A 169 -9.64 -10.88 8.40
C VAL A 169 -8.60 -9.81 8.00
N ILE A 170 -7.32 -10.17 7.89
CA ILE A 170 -6.27 -9.24 7.45
C ILE A 170 -6.57 -8.73 6.04
N ASN A 171 -6.88 -9.62 5.10
CA ASN A 171 -7.19 -9.23 3.73
C ASN A 171 -8.42 -8.31 3.65
N GLU A 172 -9.47 -8.60 4.43
CA GLU A 172 -10.66 -7.75 4.50
C GLU A 172 -10.36 -6.37 5.10
N LEU A 173 -9.43 -6.28 6.05
CA LEU A 173 -9.00 -5.00 6.64
C LEU A 173 -8.07 -4.22 5.71
N GLU A 174 -7.18 -4.90 4.99
CA GLU A 174 -6.29 -4.28 4.01
C GLU A 174 -7.07 -3.72 2.81
N ASP A 175 -8.08 -4.46 2.32
CA ASP A 175 -8.96 -4.01 1.24
C ASP A 175 -9.79 -2.78 1.64
N LYS A 176 -10.02 -2.56 2.94
CA LYS A 176 -10.78 -1.42 3.47
C LYS A 176 -9.93 -0.15 3.68
N ARG A 177 -8.61 -0.21 3.52
CA ARG A 177 -7.75 0.97 3.73
C ARG A 177 -7.55 1.75 2.42
N PRO A 178 -7.76 3.07 2.42
CA PRO A 178 -7.41 3.90 1.26
C PRO A 178 -5.88 3.88 1.09
N ARG A 179 -5.42 3.72 -0.16
CA ARG A 179 -3.99 3.77 -0.51
C ARG A 179 -3.76 5.00 -1.36
N MET A 180 -2.99 5.95 -0.84
CA MET A 180 -2.65 7.19 -1.53
C MET A 180 -1.24 7.10 -2.11
N LEU A 181 -1.08 7.50 -3.37
CA LEU A 181 0.21 7.72 -4.00
C LEU A 181 0.32 9.18 -4.42
N LEU A 182 1.43 9.82 -4.07
CA LEU A 182 1.77 11.16 -4.52
C LEU A 182 2.76 11.04 -5.67
N LYS A 183 2.46 11.64 -6.81
CA LYS A 183 3.35 11.68 -7.97
C LYS A 183 3.68 13.13 -8.29
N LEU A 184 4.97 13.47 -8.27
CA LEU A 184 5.42 14.77 -8.75
C LEU A 184 5.43 14.74 -10.28
N GLY A 185 4.83 15.73 -10.93
CA GLY A 185 4.74 15.85 -12.39
C GLY A 185 6.03 16.34 -13.05
N CYS A 186 7.18 16.18 -12.39
CA CYS A 186 8.47 16.55 -12.94
C CYS A 186 9.08 15.38 -13.73
N PRO A 187 9.56 15.61 -14.97
CA PRO A 187 10.15 14.56 -15.78
C PRO A 187 11.53 14.08 -15.28
N CYS A 188 12.15 14.78 -14.34
CA CYS A 188 13.49 14.48 -13.83
C CYS A 188 13.53 14.49 -12.29
N ASP A 189 14.17 13.47 -11.71
CA ASP A 189 14.58 13.38 -10.32
C ASP A 189 16.12 13.19 -10.29
N PRO A 190 16.90 14.15 -9.75
CA PRO A 190 16.50 15.40 -9.09
C PRO A 190 15.99 16.48 -10.06
N ILE A 191 15.20 17.43 -9.54
CA ILE A 191 14.80 18.63 -10.27
C ILE A 191 16.00 19.59 -10.34
N ILE A 192 16.50 19.89 -11.54
CA ILE A 192 17.63 20.79 -11.75
C ILE A 192 17.14 22.15 -12.23
N LEU A 193 17.43 23.19 -11.45
CA LEU A 193 17.10 24.57 -11.77
C LEU A 193 18.35 25.29 -12.29
N ILE A 194 18.31 25.77 -13.53
CA ILE A 194 19.42 26.52 -14.14
C ILE A 194 19.07 28.01 -14.13
N ARG A 195 19.76 28.80 -13.30
CA ARG A 195 19.63 30.25 -13.27
C ARG A 195 20.76 30.91 -14.08
N PRO A 196 20.47 31.57 -15.22
CA PRO A 196 21.46 32.41 -15.86
C PRO A 196 21.71 33.64 -14.99
N ILE A 197 22.98 33.88 -14.62
CA ILE A 197 23.41 35.07 -13.89
C ILE A 197 23.79 36.13 -14.92
N LEU A 198 23.21 37.32 -14.80
CA LEU A 198 23.55 38.46 -15.66
C LEU A 198 24.92 39.02 -15.24
N PRO A 199 25.91 39.06 -16.14
CA PRO A 199 27.18 39.72 -15.86
C PRO A 199 27.00 41.24 -15.75
N PRO A 200 27.99 41.97 -15.20
CA PRO A 200 28.00 43.42 -15.21
C PRO A 200 27.77 43.96 -16.63
N ILE A 201 26.87 44.95 -16.74
CA ILE A 201 26.53 45.55 -18.04
C ILE A 201 27.79 46.22 -18.62
N PRO A 202 28.16 45.95 -19.88
CA PRO A 202 29.30 46.60 -20.54
C PRO A 202 29.17 48.13 -20.51
N GLN A 203 30.30 48.84 -20.34
CA GLN A 203 30.31 50.29 -20.11
C GLN A 203 29.67 51.09 -21.26
N ASP A 204 29.87 50.66 -22.50
CA ASP A 204 29.26 51.23 -23.71
C ASP A 204 27.72 51.15 -23.65
N LEU A 205 27.17 50.04 -23.17
CA LEU A 205 25.73 49.87 -23.02
C LEU A 205 25.18 50.66 -21.83
N GLN A 206 25.93 50.76 -20.72
CA GLN A 206 25.56 51.62 -19.59
C GLN A 206 25.44 53.09 -20.04
N GLU A 207 26.42 53.58 -20.79
CA GLU A 207 26.45 54.95 -21.32
C GLU A 207 25.27 55.22 -22.26
N GLU A 208 24.92 54.27 -23.13
CA GLU A 208 23.76 54.38 -24.03
C GLU A 208 22.43 54.36 -23.26
N ILE A 209 22.27 53.52 -22.23
CA ILE A 209 21.07 53.50 -21.39
C ILE A 209 20.93 54.82 -20.64
N VAL A 210 22.01 55.30 -20.01
CA VAL A 210 22.02 56.61 -19.32
C VAL A 210 21.65 57.72 -20.30
N ARG A 211 22.22 57.72 -21.51
CA ARG A 211 21.92 58.71 -22.54
C ARG A 211 20.45 58.70 -22.93
N ARG A 212 19.86 57.53 -23.16
CA ARG A 212 18.42 57.41 -23.52
C ARG A 212 17.51 57.86 -22.38
N THR A 213 17.83 57.48 -21.14
CA THR A 213 17.05 57.87 -19.96
C THR A 213 17.11 59.39 -19.72
N LEU A 214 18.27 60.02 -19.91
CA LEU A 214 18.42 61.47 -19.82
C LEU A 214 17.77 62.21 -21.01
N ALA A 215 17.81 61.63 -22.22
CA ALA A 215 17.12 62.20 -23.39
C ALA A 215 15.59 62.16 -23.24
N ALA A 216 15.06 61.12 -22.61
CA ALA A 216 13.64 61.01 -22.26
C ALA A 216 13.24 61.97 -21.12
N ASN A 217 14.19 62.42 -20.30
CA ASN A 217 13.99 63.35 -19.19
C ASN A 217 14.87 64.60 -19.34
N PRO A 218 14.67 65.43 -20.38
CA PRO A 218 15.55 66.55 -20.70
C PRO A 218 15.51 67.63 -19.59
N LYS A 219 16.67 68.22 -19.31
CA LYS A 219 16.80 69.33 -18.36
C LYS A 219 15.98 70.55 -18.81
N LEU A 220 15.16 71.10 -17.92
CA LEU A 220 14.43 72.35 -18.19
C LEU A 220 15.41 73.51 -18.38
N LYS A 221 15.22 74.31 -19.44
CA LYS A 221 16.03 75.49 -19.72
C LYS A 221 15.52 76.68 -18.90
N ARG A 222 16.44 77.38 -18.22
CA ARG A 222 16.14 78.67 -17.59
C ARG A 222 15.72 79.67 -18.69
N PRO A 223 14.60 80.40 -18.55
CA PRO A 223 14.24 81.45 -19.49
C PRO A 223 15.35 82.51 -19.51
N GLN A 224 15.94 82.73 -20.68
CA GLN A 224 16.95 83.76 -20.88
C GLN A 224 16.24 85.07 -21.24
N THR A 225 16.16 85.94 -20.24
CA THR A 225 16.06 87.40 -20.37
C THR A 225 14.69 88.01 -20.72
N GLU A 226 14.44 89.14 -20.07
CA GLU A 226 13.23 89.96 -19.99
C GLU A 226 12.90 90.70 -21.29
N SER A 227 12.32 90.01 -22.27
CA SER A 227 11.74 90.70 -23.43
C SER A 227 10.66 89.87 -24.09
N ASP A 228 9.51 89.75 -23.42
CA ASP A 228 8.18 89.67 -24.02
C ASP A 228 7.11 89.74 -22.92
N ILE A 229 6.92 90.96 -22.41
CA ILE A 229 5.82 91.30 -21.49
C ILE A 229 4.56 91.52 -22.35
N SER A 230 3.97 90.44 -22.85
CA SER A 230 2.61 90.48 -23.43
C SER A 230 1.98 89.09 -23.56
N SER A 231 1.64 88.46 -22.44
CA SER A 231 0.44 87.63 -22.35
C SER A 231 0.14 87.28 -20.88
N LEU A 232 -0.95 87.85 -20.38
CA LEU A 232 -1.43 87.74 -19.02
C LEU A 232 -1.86 86.31 -18.64
N THR A 233 -1.66 86.02 -17.35
CA THR A 233 -2.20 84.90 -16.55
C THR A 233 -1.45 83.57 -16.58
N ARG A 234 -0.34 83.50 -15.83
CA ARG A 234 -0.03 82.34 -14.95
C ARG A 234 0.85 82.82 -13.80
N ARG A 235 0.43 82.51 -12.56
CA ARG A 235 1.21 82.74 -11.34
C ARG A 235 2.52 81.95 -11.43
N HIS A 236 3.59 82.56 -11.92
CA HIS A 236 4.92 81.98 -11.88
C HIS A 236 5.40 82.00 -10.43
N SER A 237 5.26 80.86 -9.76
CA SER A 237 6.08 80.58 -8.59
C SER A 237 7.55 80.65 -9.01
N PRO A 238 8.44 81.36 -8.30
CA PRO A 238 9.86 81.36 -8.62
C PRO A 238 10.37 79.93 -8.43
N ILE A 239 10.54 79.20 -9.52
CA ILE A 239 11.28 77.93 -9.49
C ILE A 239 12.67 78.28 -8.97
N ASP A 240 13.05 77.69 -7.84
CA ASP A 240 14.41 77.77 -7.35
C ASP A 240 15.31 76.95 -8.28
N TRP A 241 15.83 77.62 -9.31
CA TRP A 241 16.70 77.02 -10.31
C TRP A 241 17.99 76.44 -9.69
N VAL A 242 18.45 76.96 -8.55
CA VAL A 242 19.63 76.43 -7.86
C VAL A 242 19.31 75.07 -7.24
N THR A 243 18.15 74.95 -6.60
CA THR A 243 17.67 73.66 -6.05
C THR A 243 17.32 72.67 -7.16
N TYR A 244 16.67 73.11 -8.24
CA TYR A 244 16.38 72.27 -9.41
C TYR A 244 17.66 71.75 -10.09
N ASP A 245 18.66 72.60 -10.31
CA ASP A 245 19.93 72.20 -10.94
C ASP A 245 20.68 71.17 -10.08
N ARG A 246 20.67 71.35 -8.76
CA ARG A 246 21.24 70.38 -7.81
C ARG A 246 20.47 69.06 -7.82
N ASN A 247 19.14 69.12 -7.83
CA ASN A 247 18.29 67.93 -7.86
C ASN A 247 18.47 67.16 -9.18
N TYR A 248 18.61 67.86 -10.32
CA TYR A 248 18.85 67.25 -11.62
C TYR A 248 20.25 66.62 -11.70
N ALA A 249 21.29 67.28 -11.16
CA ALA A 249 22.62 66.69 -11.06
C ALA A 249 22.58 65.39 -10.23
N SER A 250 21.95 65.42 -9.05
CA SER A 250 21.79 64.21 -8.22
C SER A 250 20.96 63.12 -8.91
N PHE A 251 19.96 63.48 -9.72
CA PHE A 251 19.20 62.54 -10.55
C PHE A 251 20.09 61.86 -11.59
N THR A 252 20.96 62.61 -12.27
CA THR A 252 21.88 62.02 -13.25
C THR A 252 22.86 61.04 -12.61
N ASP A 253 23.34 61.33 -11.38
CA ASP A 253 24.22 60.44 -10.64
C ASP A 253 23.47 59.19 -10.15
N ARG A 254 22.23 59.35 -9.66
CA ARG A 254 21.36 58.21 -9.29
C ARG A 254 21.07 57.30 -10.47
N VAL A 255 20.82 57.84 -11.66
CA VAL A 255 20.57 57.04 -12.88
C VAL A 255 21.83 56.25 -13.27
N LYS A 256 23.01 56.87 -13.23
CA LYS A 256 24.29 56.17 -13.50
C LYS A 256 24.53 55.04 -12.51
N GLN A 257 24.35 55.31 -11.22
CA GLN A 257 24.53 54.31 -10.17
C GLN A 257 23.52 53.16 -10.29
N HIS A 258 22.26 53.46 -10.59
CA HIS A 258 21.22 52.45 -10.79
C HIS A 258 21.51 51.55 -11.99
N VAL A 259 21.96 52.11 -13.13
CA VAL A 259 22.35 51.31 -14.30
C VAL A 259 23.56 50.41 -14.00
N ALA A 260 24.52 50.91 -13.23
CA ALA A 260 25.69 50.13 -12.83
C ALA A 260 25.32 48.92 -11.95
N THR A 261 24.40 49.07 -11.00
CA THR A 261 23.97 47.99 -10.08
C THR A 261 22.73 47.22 -10.55
N PHE A 262 22.19 47.54 -11.73
CA PHE A 262 20.96 46.93 -12.25
C PHE A 262 21.05 45.40 -12.40
N HIS A 263 22.21 44.90 -12.85
CA HIS A 263 22.45 43.46 -12.99
C HIS A 263 22.43 42.73 -11.65
N GLU A 264 22.92 43.36 -10.56
CA GLU A 264 22.88 42.82 -9.21
C GLU A 264 21.44 42.70 -8.71
N LYS A 265 20.63 43.74 -8.93
CA LYS A 265 19.20 43.76 -8.56
C LYS A 265 18.39 42.67 -9.27
N LEU A 266 18.63 42.47 -10.56
CA LEU A 266 18.00 41.37 -11.31
C LEU A 266 18.49 39.99 -10.87
N ASN A 267 19.77 39.88 -10.48
CA ASN A 267 20.33 38.64 -9.96
C ASN A 267 19.88 38.34 -8.52
N SER A 268 19.39 39.33 -7.76
CA SER A 268 18.77 39.13 -6.45
C SER A 268 17.28 38.79 -6.51
N ALA A 269 16.62 39.02 -7.65
CA ALA A 269 15.19 38.68 -7.77
C ALA A 269 14.98 37.16 -7.59
N PRO A 270 13.99 36.73 -6.80
CA PRO A 270 13.70 35.32 -6.58
C PRO A 270 13.17 34.70 -7.86
N MET A 271 13.52 33.44 -8.10
CA MET A 271 12.99 32.67 -9.20
C MET A 271 11.90 31.75 -8.67
N ALA A 272 10.70 31.88 -9.23
CA ALA A 272 9.57 31.00 -8.93
C ALA A 272 9.67 29.71 -9.76
N LEU A 273 9.57 28.55 -9.12
CA LEU A 273 9.44 27.27 -9.77
C LEU A 273 8.08 26.66 -9.42
N ASP A 274 7.30 26.31 -10.44
CA ASP A 274 6.02 25.65 -10.27
C ASP A 274 6.23 24.12 -10.37
N ILE A 275 5.95 23.40 -9.28
CA ILE A 275 6.05 21.93 -9.25
C ILE A 275 4.62 21.36 -9.28
N PRO A 276 4.16 20.79 -10.42
CA PRO A 276 2.89 20.09 -10.45
C PRO A 276 2.99 18.80 -9.64
N PHE A 277 1.93 18.45 -8.92
CA PHE A 277 1.81 17.15 -8.26
C PHE A 277 0.41 16.57 -8.46
N GLU A 278 0.34 15.25 -8.49
CA GLU A 278 -0.89 14.48 -8.63
C GLU A 278 -1.08 13.59 -7.40
N VAL A 279 -2.29 13.58 -6.84
CA VAL A 279 -2.70 12.67 -5.78
C VAL A 279 -3.53 11.55 -6.41
N ILE A 280 -3.01 10.33 -6.38
CA ILE A 280 -3.64 9.16 -6.98
C ILE A 280 -4.17 8.25 -5.88
N ASN A 281 -5.46 7.92 -5.94
CA ASN A 281 -6.02 6.85 -5.13
C ASN A 281 -5.70 5.50 -5.78
N ALA A 282 -4.70 4.79 -5.25
CA ALA A 282 -4.32 3.45 -5.66
C ALA A 282 -5.12 2.35 -4.93
N GLY A 283 -6.00 2.74 -4.00
CA GLY A 283 -6.86 1.84 -3.24
C GLY A 283 -8.20 1.57 -3.93
N ARG A 284 -8.92 0.56 -3.43
CA ARG A 284 -10.30 0.24 -3.86
C ARG A 284 -11.36 1.06 -3.13
N VAL A 285 -10.97 1.75 -2.06
CA VAL A 285 -11.83 2.58 -1.22
C VAL A 285 -11.63 4.04 -1.56
N THR A 286 -12.72 4.80 -1.59
CA THR A 286 -12.70 6.25 -1.80
C THR A 286 -11.82 6.95 -0.77
N LEU A 287 -11.00 7.87 -1.24
CA LEU A 287 -10.13 8.68 -0.40
C LEU A 287 -10.91 9.92 0.06
N GLU A 288 -11.28 9.95 1.34
CA GLU A 288 -11.98 11.07 1.98
C GLU A 288 -11.02 11.80 2.94
N ASN A 289 -11.08 13.14 2.98
CA ASN A 289 -10.28 13.98 3.88
C ASN A 289 -8.76 13.73 3.83
N ALA A 290 -8.19 13.56 2.64
CA ALA A 290 -6.75 13.47 2.52
C ALA A 290 -6.07 14.82 2.72
N ASP A 291 -5.07 14.82 3.59
CA ASP A 291 -4.18 15.96 3.82
C ASP A 291 -2.84 15.69 3.12
N VAL A 292 -2.41 16.62 2.28
CA VAL A 292 -1.09 16.62 1.67
C VAL A 292 -0.25 17.69 2.37
N SER A 293 0.87 17.26 2.96
CA SER A 293 1.84 18.18 3.56
C SER A 293 3.09 18.22 2.71
N ILE A 294 3.50 19.43 2.32
CA ILE A 294 4.74 19.66 1.59
C ILE A 294 5.71 20.31 2.57
N ARG A 295 6.89 19.71 2.72
CA ARG A 295 7.98 20.25 3.53
C ARG A 295 9.17 20.53 2.64
N LEU A 296 9.69 21.74 2.78
CA LEU A 296 10.91 22.17 2.12
C LEU A 296 12.06 22.17 3.14
N GLU A 297 13.23 21.73 2.72
CA GLU A 297 14.47 21.79 3.49
C GLU A 297 15.50 22.59 2.70
N GLY A 298 15.91 23.75 3.23
CA GLY A 298 16.89 24.63 2.59
C GLY A 298 16.47 26.10 2.52
N ALA A 299 17.25 26.90 1.81
CA ALA A 299 17.04 28.34 1.63
C ALA A 299 16.04 28.62 0.49
N ALA A 300 14.79 28.21 0.68
CA ALA A 300 13.69 28.63 -0.18
C ALA A 300 12.39 28.78 0.63
N HIS A 301 11.45 29.48 0.03
CA HIS A 301 10.12 29.74 0.56
C HIS A 301 9.08 29.03 -0.30
N LEU A 302 8.08 28.47 0.38
CA LEU A 302 6.93 27.86 -0.26
C LEU A 302 5.86 28.94 -0.43
N HIS A 303 5.45 29.21 -1.66
CA HIS A 303 4.35 30.10 -1.95
C HIS A 303 3.13 29.29 -2.41
N VAL A 304 2.05 29.36 -1.64
CA VAL A 304 0.77 28.77 -2.05
C VAL A 304 -0.11 29.89 -2.59
N ASP A 305 -0.53 29.74 -3.84
CA ASP A 305 -1.52 30.61 -4.45
C ASP A 305 -2.91 30.16 -3.93
N ASP A 306 -3.42 30.86 -2.92
CA ASP A 306 -4.71 30.53 -2.29
C ASP A 306 -5.92 30.82 -3.20
N GLY A 307 -5.69 31.32 -4.43
CA GLY A 307 -6.74 31.51 -5.44
C GLY A 307 -7.76 32.60 -5.10
N GLU A 308 -7.57 33.32 -3.99
CA GLU A 308 -8.30 34.54 -3.69
C GLU A 308 -7.87 35.62 -4.70
N GLU A 309 -8.85 36.34 -5.27
CA GLU A 309 -8.54 37.57 -6.02
C GLU A 309 -7.63 38.42 -5.14
N PRO A 310 -6.47 38.89 -5.63
CA PRO A 310 -5.54 39.61 -4.79
C PRO A 310 -6.30 40.79 -4.17
N ASP A 311 -6.50 40.74 -2.84
CA ASP A 311 -6.92 41.89 -2.08
C ASP A 311 -6.00 43.03 -2.52
N GLU A 312 -6.55 44.12 -3.06
CA GLU A 312 -5.79 45.28 -3.57
C GLU A 312 -4.88 45.90 -2.49
N ASP A 313 -5.02 45.45 -1.23
CA ASP A 313 -4.23 45.86 -0.06
C ASP A 313 -3.07 44.91 0.30
N ARG A 314 -2.92 43.74 -0.36
CA ARG A 314 -1.77 42.82 -0.21
C ARG A 314 -0.80 42.86 -1.38
N ASP A 315 -0.73 43.98 -2.09
CA ASP A 315 0.43 44.34 -2.91
C ASP A 315 1.63 44.72 -2.01
N GLU A 316 2.04 43.82 -1.10
CA GLU A 316 3.48 43.67 -0.80
C GLU A 316 4.11 42.91 -1.97
N ALA A 317 3.89 43.40 -3.20
CA ALA A 317 4.84 43.17 -4.27
C ALA A 317 6.14 43.76 -3.72
N ARG A 318 7.03 42.90 -3.21
CA ARG A 318 8.39 43.25 -2.81
C ARG A 318 8.89 44.18 -3.91
N ASP A 319 8.97 45.48 -3.60
CA ASP A 319 9.36 46.49 -4.55
C ASP A 319 10.84 46.23 -4.79
N TRP A 320 11.14 45.44 -5.82
CA TRP A 320 12.51 45.01 -6.14
C TRP A 320 13.39 46.19 -6.58
N ASP A 321 12.89 47.43 -6.47
CA ASP A 321 13.54 48.70 -6.78
C ASP A 321 14.21 48.63 -8.16
N VAL A 322 13.51 47.99 -9.11
CA VAL A 322 13.89 47.86 -10.53
C VAL A 322 13.46 49.11 -11.31
N ASP A 323 12.65 49.96 -10.68
CA ASP A 323 12.22 51.22 -11.25
C ASP A 323 13.37 52.22 -11.32
N PHE A 324 13.49 52.87 -12.48
CA PHE A 324 14.48 53.92 -12.65
C PHE A 324 14.20 55.09 -11.70
N PRO A 325 15.24 55.80 -11.22
CA PRO A 325 15.07 57.00 -10.41
C PRO A 325 14.11 57.98 -11.08
N ARG A 326 13.24 58.63 -10.30
CA ARG A 326 12.32 59.64 -10.85
C ARG A 326 13.05 60.95 -11.13
N ALA A 327 12.76 61.55 -12.29
CA ALA A 327 13.28 62.86 -12.65
C ALA A 327 12.69 63.95 -11.72
N PRO A 328 13.48 64.96 -11.33
CA PRO A 328 12.97 66.03 -10.48
C PRO A 328 11.93 66.86 -11.22
N THR A 329 10.77 67.01 -10.60
CA THR A 329 9.69 67.91 -11.02
C THR A 329 10.04 69.35 -10.63
N ALA A 330 9.69 70.30 -11.49
CA ALA A 330 9.73 71.72 -11.12
C ALA A 330 8.50 72.02 -10.26
N GLU A 331 8.51 71.59 -9.00
CA GLU A 331 7.41 71.84 -8.09
C GLU A 331 7.39 73.28 -7.58
N SER A 332 6.20 73.87 -7.60
CA SER A 332 5.88 75.09 -6.86
C SER A 332 5.76 74.76 -5.37
N PRO A 333 6.13 75.65 -4.43
CA PRO A 333 5.95 75.43 -2.98
C PRO A 333 4.50 75.21 -2.56
N TYR A 334 3.53 75.42 -3.45
CA TYR A 334 2.12 75.13 -3.25
C TYR A 334 1.73 73.92 -4.10
N GLY A 335 1.53 72.79 -3.41
CA GLY A 335 1.27 71.50 -4.01
C GLY A 335 0.05 71.49 -4.92
N PHE A 336 0.29 71.15 -6.18
CA PHE A 336 -0.69 70.50 -7.05
C PHE A 336 0.04 69.41 -7.82
N ALA A 337 -0.43 68.19 -7.64
CA ALA A 337 0.15 66.95 -8.14
C ALA A 337 -0.04 66.77 -9.66
N ASP A 338 0.98 66.15 -10.26
CA ASP A 338 0.92 65.17 -11.36
C ASP A 338 0.22 65.55 -12.68
N LEU A 339 1.00 66.06 -13.63
CA LEU A 339 0.82 65.75 -15.06
C LEU A 339 1.92 64.75 -15.47
N ARG A 340 1.55 63.47 -15.43
CA ARG A 340 2.42 62.32 -15.72
C ARG A 340 2.69 62.20 -17.22
N PHE A 341 3.95 62.36 -17.63
CA PHE A 341 4.43 61.74 -18.86
C PHE A 341 4.74 60.27 -18.55
N ARG A 342 3.98 59.35 -19.17
CA ARG A 342 4.22 57.89 -19.09
C ARG A 342 5.63 57.58 -19.59
N ALA A 343 6.56 57.31 -18.68
CA ALA A 343 7.85 56.72 -18.99
C ALA A 343 7.78 55.21 -18.73
N ILE A 344 8.12 54.45 -19.77
CA ILE A 344 8.55 53.05 -19.84
C ILE A 344 7.94 52.12 -18.78
N SER A 345 6.93 51.39 -19.24
CA SER A 345 6.31 50.23 -18.61
C SER A 345 7.33 49.28 -17.97
N SER A 346 7.09 48.92 -16.70
CA SER A 346 7.78 47.85 -15.99
C SER A 346 7.78 46.56 -16.82
N LEU A 347 8.96 45.93 -16.90
CA LEU A 347 9.10 44.59 -17.47
C LEU A 347 8.41 43.59 -16.53
N ARG A 348 7.12 43.35 -16.74
CA ARG A 348 6.43 42.21 -16.13
C ARG A 348 6.91 40.95 -16.84
N VAL A 349 7.78 40.18 -16.18
CA VAL A 349 8.10 38.81 -16.61
C VAL A 349 6.81 38.00 -16.52
N PRO A 350 6.31 37.40 -17.61
CA PRO A 350 5.09 36.61 -17.55
C PRO A 350 5.33 35.36 -16.70
N ARG A 351 4.58 35.22 -15.60
CA ARG A 351 4.44 33.93 -14.91
C ARG A 351 3.70 32.99 -15.85
N ILE A 352 4.36 31.92 -16.31
CA ILE A 352 3.70 30.84 -17.06
C ILE A 352 2.98 29.99 -16.02
N ARG A 353 1.66 30.18 -15.89
CA ARG A 353 0.85 29.53 -14.85
C ARG A 353 0.22 28.24 -15.36
N PHE A 354 0.26 27.20 -14.53
CA PHE A 354 -0.59 26.01 -14.66
C PHE A 354 -1.56 25.94 -13.47
N PRO A 355 -2.86 25.66 -13.69
CA PRO A 355 -3.82 25.53 -12.61
C PRO A 355 -3.46 24.35 -11.69
N GLY A 356 -3.37 24.60 -10.38
CA GLY A 356 -3.08 23.60 -9.35
C GLY A 356 -1.60 23.42 -8.98
N ALA A 357 -0.71 24.28 -9.46
CA ALA A 357 0.72 24.23 -9.10
C ALA A 357 1.01 24.92 -7.76
N VAL A 358 1.97 24.37 -7.02
CA VAL A 358 2.58 25.07 -5.87
C VAL A 358 3.86 25.73 -6.37
N SER A 359 3.99 27.02 -6.09
CA SER A 359 5.13 27.85 -6.50
C SER A 359 6.18 27.88 -5.39
N PHE A 360 7.45 27.72 -5.75
CA PHE A 360 8.58 27.78 -4.83
C PHE A 360 9.41 29.01 -5.19
N GLU A 361 9.64 29.92 -4.24
CA GLU A 361 10.47 31.11 -4.43
C GLU A 361 11.76 30.98 -3.62
N TRP A 362 12.91 31.16 -4.26
CA TRP A 362 14.22 31.06 -3.60
C TRP A 362 14.75 32.46 -3.23
N ASP A 363 14.94 32.72 -1.93
CA ASP A 363 15.60 33.94 -1.42
C ASP A 363 17.09 33.72 -1.17
N VAL A 364 17.89 34.79 -1.29
CA VAL A 364 19.35 34.77 -1.05
C VAL A 364 19.71 35.21 0.39
N VAL A 365 18.74 35.51 1.27
CA VAL A 365 19.02 35.96 2.64
C VAL A 365 18.10 35.24 3.65
N PRO A 366 18.63 34.69 4.76
CA PRO A 366 17.87 33.83 5.66
C PRO A 366 17.07 34.64 6.68
N ASP A 367 15.83 34.21 6.93
CA ASP A 367 15.14 34.44 8.20
C ASP A 367 14.78 33.06 8.79
N ASP A 368 15.61 32.59 9.72
CA ASP A 368 15.53 31.27 10.38
C ASP A 368 14.38 31.17 11.40
N SER A 369 13.53 32.19 11.54
CA SER A 369 12.61 32.30 12.66
C SER A 369 11.21 31.71 12.44
N ASN A 370 10.83 31.29 11.23
CA ASN A 370 9.46 30.80 10.96
C ASN A 370 9.36 29.74 9.83
N PRO A 371 9.31 28.43 10.12
CA PRO A 371 9.01 27.42 9.10
C PRO A 371 7.54 27.52 8.69
N GLN A 372 7.27 27.97 7.45
CA GLN A 372 5.91 28.01 6.92
C GLN A 372 5.41 26.60 6.59
N ARG A 373 4.22 26.26 7.08
CA ARG A 373 3.47 25.04 6.75
C ARG A 373 2.29 25.42 5.88
N ALA A 374 2.23 24.91 4.66
CA ALA A 374 1.02 24.96 3.85
C ALA A 374 0.19 23.69 4.09
N ASN A 375 -1.01 23.86 4.61
CA ASN A 375 -2.02 22.80 4.67
C ASN A 375 -3.00 23.00 3.51
N LEU A 376 -2.88 22.17 2.47
CA LEU A 376 -3.88 22.12 1.42
C LEU A 376 -5.03 21.23 1.91
N SER A 377 -5.99 21.84 2.62
CA SER A 377 -7.22 21.17 3.05
C SER A 377 -8.32 21.37 2.01
N ASN A 378 -9.04 20.29 1.67
CA ASN A 378 -10.14 20.26 0.69
C ASN A 378 -11.39 21.11 1.03
N LYS A 379 -11.27 22.15 1.87
CA LYS A 379 -12.36 23.07 2.20
C LYS A 379 -12.40 24.26 1.24
N GLY A 380 -12.69 23.98 -0.03
CA GLY A 380 -12.95 25.00 -1.03
C GLY A 380 -13.29 24.35 -2.37
N LYS A 381 -14.58 24.31 -2.72
CA LYS A 381 -15.04 23.80 -4.02
C LYS A 381 -14.34 24.55 -5.18
N ARG A 382 -13.85 23.82 -6.18
CA ARG A 382 -14.25 23.97 -7.60
C ARG A 382 -13.61 22.91 -8.50
N GLU A 383 -14.30 22.67 -9.61
CA GLU A 383 -14.35 21.47 -10.45
C GLU A 383 -13.07 21.22 -11.26
N PHE A 384 -12.68 19.95 -11.41
CA PHE A 384 -11.77 19.50 -12.47
C PHE A 384 -12.53 18.55 -13.42
N LEU A 385 -12.66 18.99 -14.67
CA LEU A 385 -13.15 18.20 -15.80
C LEU A 385 -12.04 17.24 -16.26
N CYS A 386 -12.30 15.94 -16.14
CA CYS A 386 -11.55 14.90 -16.84
C CYS A 386 -11.96 14.88 -18.32
N ALA A 387 -10.99 14.75 -19.22
CA ALA A 387 -11.21 14.31 -20.59
C ALA A 387 -10.26 13.16 -20.93
N PHE A 388 -10.87 11.97 -21.02
CA PHE A 388 -10.48 10.64 -21.54
C PHE A 388 -9.03 10.14 -21.42
#